data_AF-A0A352WUF3-F1
#
_entry.id   AF-A0A352WUF3-F1
#
_cell.length_a   1.000
_cell.length_b   1.000
_cell.length_c   1.000
_cell.angle_alpha   90.00
_cell.angle_beta   90.00
_cell.angle_gamma   90.00
#
_symmetry.space_group_name_H-M   'P 1'
#
loop_
_entity.id
_entity.type
_entity.pdbx_description
1 polymer ?
#
loop_
_entity_poly.entity_id
_entity_poly.type
_entity_poly.pdbx_seq_one_letter_code
_entity_poly.pdbx_strand_id
1 'polypeptide(L)'
;MVDNCEISGFYRYGITVADAKNVQIHHNYIHHIAGRDSGFAIKLDNATADIHHNVFSRCTRLVSAAGKDTAFTFKNNLDAGNNQGQYFQFVALADYDSEYTKTRGSIASAVIENNTLLSAV
;
A
#
# COMPACT_ATOMS: atom_id res chain seq x y z
N MET A 1 13.19 -4.97 -7.03
CA MET A 1 12.00 -5.72 -7.47
C MET A 1 11.68 -6.76 -6.42
N VAL A 2 10.40 -6.97 -6.13
CA VAL A 2 9.89 -8.08 -5.31
C VAL A 2 8.88 -8.83 -6.17
N ASP A 3 9.25 -10.03 -6.58
CA ASP A 3 8.56 -10.79 -7.63
C ASP A 3 8.39 -12.24 -7.21
N ASN A 4 7.22 -12.83 -7.49
CA ASN A 4 6.94 -14.26 -7.36
C ASN A 4 7.32 -14.85 -5.99
N CYS A 5 7.11 -14.07 -4.93
CA CYS A 5 7.39 -14.46 -3.55
C CYS A 5 6.10 -14.73 -2.77
N GLU A 6 6.22 -15.59 -1.75
CA GLU A 6 5.29 -15.63 -0.62
C GLU A 6 5.83 -14.72 0.50
N ILE A 7 4.98 -13.83 1.02
CA ILE A 7 5.36 -12.86 2.06
C ILE A 7 4.32 -12.90 3.17
N SER A 8 4.71 -13.35 4.36
CA SER A 8 3.75 -13.61 5.43
C SER A 8 4.28 -13.53 6.85
N GLY A 9 3.35 -13.47 7.81
CA GLY A 9 3.65 -13.61 9.25
C GLY A 9 4.17 -12.36 9.94
N PHE A 10 4.17 -11.20 9.27
CA PHE A 10 4.63 -9.96 9.88
C PHE A 10 3.53 -9.25 10.66
N TYR A 11 3.90 -8.69 11.82
CA TYR A 11 2.97 -7.88 12.60
C TYR A 11 2.72 -6.51 11.97
N ARG A 12 3.78 -5.85 11.46
CA ARG A 12 3.71 -4.44 11.05
C ARG A 12 3.77 -4.22 9.54
N TYR A 13 4.88 -4.54 8.89
CA TYR A 13 5.03 -4.32 7.45
C TYR A 13 5.50 -5.59 6.77
N GLY A 14 4.86 -5.99 5.67
CA GLY A 14 5.34 -7.08 4.83
C GLY A 14 6.52 -6.65 3.95
N ILE A 15 6.31 -5.57 3.18
CA ILE A 15 7.34 -4.92 2.36
C ILE A 15 7.46 -3.45 2.80
N THR A 16 8.68 -2.95 2.96
CA THR A 16 8.93 -1.51 3.15
C THR A 16 9.81 -0.99 2.03
N VAL A 17 9.39 0.11 1.40
CA VAL A 17 10.15 0.86 0.40
C VAL A 17 10.31 2.28 0.93
N ALA A 18 11.55 2.71 1.14
CA ALA A 18 11.88 4.03 1.63
C ALA A 18 12.95 4.66 0.72
N ASP A 19 12.75 5.93 0.35
CA ASP A 19 13.71 6.74 -0.42
C ASP A 19 14.18 6.06 -1.73
N ALA A 20 13.28 5.32 -2.38
CA ALA A 20 13.57 4.53 -3.57
C ALA A 20 12.56 4.79 -4.69
N LYS A 21 13.00 4.69 -5.95
CA LYS A 21 12.19 4.98 -7.12
C LYS A 21 12.06 3.78 -8.04
N ASN A 22 10.93 3.70 -8.75
CA ASN A 22 10.60 2.73 -9.79
C ASN A 22 10.60 1.28 -9.28
N VAL A 23 10.19 1.07 -8.02
CA VAL A 23 10.16 -0.26 -7.42
C VAL A 23 9.00 -1.07 -7.98
N GLN A 24 9.29 -2.29 -8.44
CA GLN A 24 8.29 -3.23 -8.93
C GLN A 24 7.95 -4.24 -7.84
N ILE A 25 6.65 -4.39 -7.52
CA ILE A 25 6.12 -5.39 -6.57
C ILE A 25 5.01 -6.16 -7.27
N HIS A 26 5.29 -7.38 -7.73
CA HIS A 26 4.32 -8.12 -8.54
C HIS A 26 4.34 -9.62 -8.43
N HIS A 27 3.22 -10.26 -8.79
CA HIS A 27 3.08 -11.72 -8.78
C HIS A 27 3.35 -12.37 -7.41
N ASN A 28 3.21 -11.60 -6.32
CA ASN A 28 3.44 -12.12 -4.97
C ASN A 28 2.13 -12.59 -4.33
N TYR A 29 2.25 -13.54 -3.40
CA TYR A 29 1.20 -13.85 -2.44
C TYR A 29 1.53 -13.22 -1.09
N ILE A 30 0.82 -12.15 -0.72
CA ILE A 30 1.09 -11.35 0.47
C ILE A 30 -0.04 -11.56 1.46
N HIS A 31 0.25 -12.18 2.60
CA HIS A 31 -0.80 -12.63 3.50
C HIS A 31 -0.42 -12.66 4.97
N HIS A 32 -1.41 -12.69 5.86
CA HIS A 32 -1.21 -12.71 7.31
C HIS A 32 -0.34 -11.54 7.83
N ILE A 33 -0.49 -10.37 7.22
CA ILE A 33 0.10 -9.13 7.72
C ILE A 33 -0.92 -8.44 8.63
N ALA A 34 -1.07 -8.97 9.85
CA ALA A 34 -2.32 -8.86 10.62
C ALA A 34 -2.18 -8.13 11.98
N GLY A 35 -1.23 -7.20 12.11
CA GLY A 35 -1.15 -6.36 13.31
C GLY A 35 -2.39 -5.48 13.44
N ARG A 36 -3.07 -5.55 14.59
CA ARG A 36 -4.36 -4.90 14.87
C ARG A 36 -4.45 -3.46 14.38
N ASP A 37 -3.46 -2.64 14.72
CA ASP A 37 -3.43 -1.21 14.41
C ASP A 37 -2.40 -0.86 13.33
N SER A 38 -1.70 -1.87 12.78
CA SER A 38 -0.48 -1.62 12.01
C SER A 38 -0.12 -2.65 10.95
N GLY A 39 -0.94 -3.66 10.64
CA GLY A 39 -0.61 -4.70 9.66
C GLY A 39 -0.78 -4.22 8.23
N PHE A 40 0.25 -3.62 7.62
CA PHE A 40 0.22 -3.19 6.23
C PHE A 40 1.04 -4.12 5.35
N ALA A 41 0.44 -4.62 4.26
CA ALA A 41 1.18 -5.44 3.30
C ALA A 41 2.40 -4.71 2.73
N ILE A 42 2.24 -3.42 2.40
CA ILE A 42 3.27 -2.58 1.80
C ILE A 42 3.31 -1.22 2.51
N LYS A 43 4.50 -0.74 2.88
CA LYS A 43 4.77 0.65 3.28
C LYS A 43 5.62 1.34 2.22
N LEU A 44 5.17 2.51 1.77
CA LEU A 44 5.91 3.44 0.90
C LEU A 44 6.22 4.73 1.67
N ASP A 45 7.46 5.21 1.56
CA ASP A 45 7.94 6.42 2.24
C ASP A 45 8.92 7.19 1.35
N ASN A 46 8.51 8.37 0.87
CA ASN A 46 9.18 9.10 -0.22
C ASN A 46 9.62 8.17 -1.37
N ALA A 47 8.71 7.31 -1.82
CA ALA A 47 9.04 6.23 -2.75
C ALA A 47 8.08 6.13 -3.95
N THR A 48 8.58 5.64 -5.09
CA THR A 48 7.73 5.32 -6.24
C THR A 48 7.67 3.83 -6.55
N ALA A 49 6.46 3.30 -6.76
CA ALA A 49 6.24 1.87 -6.97
C ALA A 49 5.13 1.55 -8.00
N ASP A 50 5.31 0.48 -8.77
CA ASP A 50 4.24 -0.19 -9.53
C ASP A 50 3.92 -1.54 -8.85
N ILE A 51 2.70 -1.66 -8.36
CA ILE A 51 2.22 -2.77 -7.52
C ILE A 51 1.14 -3.50 -8.31
N HIS A 52 1.44 -4.68 -8.86
CA HIS A 52 0.52 -5.34 -9.77
C HIS A 52 0.50 -6.87 -9.73
N HIS A 53 -0.64 -7.47 -10.08
CA HIS A 53 -0.77 -8.94 -10.15
C HIS A 53 -0.43 -9.67 -8.84
N ASN A 54 -0.55 -9.00 -7.69
CA ASN A 54 -0.39 -9.65 -6.39
C ASN A 54 -1.74 -10.17 -5.88
N VAL A 55 -1.67 -11.20 -5.04
CA VAL A 55 -2.82 -11.70 -4.26
C VAL A 55 -2.62 -11.31 -2.80
N PHE A 56 -3.59 -10.62 -2.23
CA PHE A 56 -3.59 -10.16 -0.84
C PHE A 56 -4.62 -10.93 0.00
N SER A 57 -4.21 -11.46 1.15
CA SER A 57 -5.12 -12.20 2.02
C SER A 57 -4.83 -11.99 3.50
N ARG A 58 -5.86 -11.71 4.31
CA ARG A 58 -5.72 -11.55 5.77
C ARG A 58 -4.65 -10.52 6.17
N CYS A 59 -4.55 -9.45 5.39
CA CYS A 59 -3.79 -8.25 5.72
C CYS A 59 -4.72 -7.24 6.39
N THR A 60 -4.24 -6.51 7.40
CA THR A 60 -5.07 -5.47 8.06
C THR A 60 -5.24 -4.23 7.19
N ARG A 61 -4.29 -3.94 6.31
CA ARG A 61 -4.29 -2.87 5.30
C ARG A 61 -3.37 -3.31 4.15
N LEU A 62 -3.56 -2.80 2.94
CA LEU A 62 -2.69 -3.14 1.82
C LEU A 62 -1.52 -2.19 1.72
N VAL A 63 -1.77 -0.89 1.64
CA VAL A 63 -0.71 0.12 1.44
C VAL A 63 -0.80 1.22 2.49
N SER A 64 0.31 1.48 3.18
CA SER A 64 0.57 2.75 3.87
C SER A 64 1.48 3.58 2.98
N ALA A 65 1.06 4.77 2.60
CA ALA A 65 1.85 5.68 1.78
C ALA A 65 2.08 6.99 2.53
N ALA A 66 3.34 7.37 2.70
CA ALA A 66 3.77 8.56 3.41
C ALA A 66 4.84 9.31 2.61
N GLY A 67 4.98 10.61 2.88
CA GLY A 67 6.00 11.44 2.26
C GLY A 67 5.55 12.08 0.94
N LYS A 68 5.92 13.34 0.76
CA LYS A 68 5.42 14.22 -0.32
C LYS A 68 5.77 13.71 -1.72
N ASP A 69 6.86 12.97 -1.84
CA ASP A 69 7.37 12.46 -3.12
C ASP A 69 6.88 11.04 -3.42
N THR A 70 6.02 10.47 -2.56
CA THR A 70 5.48 9.13 -2.76
C THR A 70 4.44 9.12 -3.87
N ALA A 71 4.60 8.20 -4.82
CA ALA A 71 3.65 7.99 -5.90
C ALA A 71 3.55 6.49 -6.21
N PHE A 72 2.37 5.97 -6.46
CA PHE A 72 2.26 4.56 -6.84
C PHE A 72 1.12 4.24 -7.79
N THR A 73 1.30 3.17 -8.53
CA THR A 73 0.24 2.50 -9.28
C THR A 73 -0.10 1.19 -8.59
N PHE A 74 -1.38 0.94 -8.36
CA PHE A 74 -1.90 -0.29 -7.79
C PHE A 74 -2.93 -0.86 -8.76
N LYS A 75 -2.54 -1.88 -9.55
CA LYS A 75 -3.35 -2.40 -10.65
C LYS A 75 -3.38 -3.91 -10.75
N ASN A 76 -4.48 -4.48 -11.23
CA ASN A 76 -4.60 -5.92 -11.51
C ASN A 76 -4.31 -6.80 -10.28
N ASN A 77 -4.50 -6.29 -9.06
CA ASN A 77 -4.33 -7.08 -7.85
C ASN A 77 -5.65 -7.72 -7.43
N LEU A 78 -5.53 -8.82 -6.69
CA LEU A 78 -6.66 -9.58 -6.15
C LEU A 78 -6.64 -9.54 -4.62
N ASP A 79 -7.77 -9.14 -4.02
CA ASP A 79 -8.10 -9.41 -2.63
C ASP A 79 -8.80 -10.79 -2.53
N ALA A 80 -8.32 -11.64 -1.62
CA ALA A 80 -8.91 -12.95 -1.36
C ALA A 80 -10.24 -12.90 -0.55
N GLY A 81 -10.76 -11.72 -0.24
CA GLY A 81 -12.05 -11.52 0.44
C GLY A 81 -11.99 -11.69 1.96
N ASN A 82 -10.81 -11.56 2.55
CA ASN A 82 -10.59 -11.71 3.98
C ASN A 82 -9.56 -10.73 4.55
N ASN A 83 -9.23 -9.69 3.79
CA ASN A 83 -8.50 -8.55 4.32
C ASN A 83 -9.37 -7.78 5.31
N GLN A 84 -8.74 -7.17 6.30
CA GLN A 84 -9.42 -6.43 7.35
C GLN A 84 -9.25 -4.93 7.09
N GLY A 85 -10.12 -4.08 7.63
CA GLY A 85 -9.92 -2.62 7.63
C GLY A 85 -9.79 -1.93 6.25
N GLN A 86 -9.24 -0.73 6.21
CA GLN A 86 -9.10 0.03 4.97
C GLN A 86 -7.90 -0.43 4.11
N TYR A 87 -8.07 -0.52 2.79
CA TYR A 87 -7.00 -0.94 1.89
C TYR A 87 -5.82 0.03 1.82
N PHE A 88 -6.12 1.33 1.77
CA PHE A 88 -5.13 2.37 1.57
C PHE A 88 -5.14 3.34 2.74
N GLN A 89 -3.95 3.69 3.22
CA GLN A 89 -3.74 4.76 4.17
C GLN A 89 -2.77 5.76 3.57
N PHE A 90 -3.22 7.02 3.45
CA PHE A 90 -2.39 8.13 3.04
C PHE A 90 -2.05 8.99 4.26
N VAL A 91 -0.77 9.06 4.59
CA VAL A 91 -0.29 9.73 5.81
C VAL A 91 -0.14 11.22 5.55
N ALA A 92 -0.84 12.02 6.35
CA ALA A 92 -0.80 13.47 6.25
C ALA A 92 0.61 14.04 6.55
N LEU A 93 1.02 15.02 5.76
CA LEU A 93 2.21 15.83 5.97
C LEU A 93 2.00 16.86 7.09
N ALA A 94 3.08 17.56 7.45
CA ALA A 94 2.99 18.76 8.28
C ALA A 94 2.40 19.94 7.50
N ASP A 95 2.70 20.01 6.20
CA ASP A 95 2.30 21.12 5.33
C ASP A 95 0.84 20.98 4.87
N TYR A 96 0.23 22.13 4.58
CA TYR A 96 -1.12 22.20 4.03
C TYR A 96 -1.11 22.10 2.51
N ASP A 97 -2.20 21.57 1.98
CA ASP A 97 -2.47 21.59 0.56
C ASP A 97 -2.62 23.04 0.08
N SER A 98 -1.94 23.37 -1.02
CA SER A 98 -1.92 24.72 -1.59
C SER A 98 -3.22 25.11 -2.28
N GLU A 99 -3.97 24.12 -2.79
CA GLU A 99 -5.26 24.30 -3.44
C GLU A 99 -6.40 24.27 -2.41
N TYR A 100 -6.29 23.35 -1.44
CA TYR A 100 -7.27 23.15 -0.36
C TYR A 100 -6.68 23.55 0.99
N THR A 101 -6.60 24.85 1.25
CA THR A 101 -5.97 25.53 2.41
C THR A 101 -6.34 25.04 3.83
N LYS A 102 -7.25 24.08 4.00
CA LYS A 102 -7.61 23.47 5.29
C LYS A 102 -7.31 21.96 5.39
N THR A 103 -6.78 21.36 4.34
CA THR A 103 -6.41 19.93 4.31
C THR A 103 -4.89 19.82 4.36
N ARG A 104 -4.37 18.84 5.11
CA ARG A 104 -2.93 18.54 5.07
C ARG A 104 -2.60 17.88 3.75
N GLY A 105 -1.45 18.25 3.17
CA GLY A 105 -0.87 17.51 2.05
C GLY A 105 -0.59 16.06 2.45
N SER A 106 -0.32 15.19 1.47
CA SER A 106 -0.07 13.77 1.74
C SER A 106 0.99 13.22 0.78
N ILE A 107 0.58 12.43 -0.20
CA ILE A 107 1.45 11.83 -1.21
C ILE A 107 1.31 12.60 -2.54
N ALA A 108 2.25 12.42 -3.46
CA ALA A 108 2.21 13.04 -4.78
C ALA A 108 1.07 12.51 -5.65
N SER A 109 0.87 11.19 -5.70
CA SER A 109 -0.23 10.58 -6.47
C SER A 109 -0.48 9.11 -6.14
N ALA A 110 -1.69 8.64 -6.44
CA ALA A 110 -2.03 7.22 -6.44
C ALA A 110 -2.92 6.92 -7.65
N VAL A 111 -2.56 5.91 -8.44
CA VAL A 111 -3.40 5.37 -9.51
C VAL A 111 -3.87 3.99 -9.07
N ILE A 112 -5.18 3.80 -8.94
CA ILE A 112 -5.79 2.55 -8.47
C ILE A 112 -6.82 2.10 -9.50
N GLU A 113 -6.52 1.05 -10.26
CA GLU A 113 -7.33 0.63 -11.41
C GLU A 113 -7.33 -0.90 -11.58
N ASN A 114 -8.39 -1.45 -12.17
CA ASN A 114 -8.45 -2.87 -12.57
C ASN A 114 -8.15 -3.89 -11.45
N ASN A 115 -8.43 -3.55 -10.19
CA ASN A 115 -8.27 -4.48 -9.07
C ASN A 115 -9.60 -5.17 -8.74
N THR A 116 -9.52 -6.39 -8.26
CA THR A 116 -10.66 -7.06 -7.62
C THR A 116 -10.51 -6.91 -6.11
N LEU A 117 -11.25 -5.96 -5.52
CA LEU A 117 -11.27 -5.66 -4.09
C LEU A 117 -12.62 -6.06 -3.51
N LEU A 118 -12.68 -7.11 -2.68
CA LEU A 118 -13.93 -7.81 -2.34
C LEU A 118 -14.60 -7.29 -1.05
N SER A 119 -14.34 -6.03 -0.72
CA SER A 119 -14.62 -5.39 0.58
C SER A 119 -13.88 -6.04 1.75
N ALA A 120 -13.20 -5.20 2.53
CA ALA A 120 -12.58 -5.65 3.76
C ALA A 120 -13.64 -5.91 4.84
N VAL A 121 -13.42 -6.95 5.64
CA VAL A 121 -14.30 -7.41 6.73
C VAL A 121 -13.84 -6.92 8.10
#